data_AF-A0A1Q5U650-F1
#
_entry.id   AF-A0A1Q5U650-F1
#
_cell.length_a   1.000
_cell.length_b   1.000
_cell.length_c   1.000
_cell.angle_alpha   90.00
_cell.angle_beta   90.00
_cell.angle_gamma   90.00
#
_symmetry.space_group_name_H-M   'P 1'
#
loop_
_entity.id
_entity.type
_entity.pdbx_description
1 polymer ?
#
loop_
_entity_poly.entity_id
_entity_poly.type
_entity_poly.pdbx_seq_one_letter_code
_entity_poly.pdbx_strand_id
1 'polypeptide(L)'
;MRLNKEQRKTQISSSHRLIEMTKKIRHRLSIEEVYGKDFEYIDRDYFCNWIIPELKHKFNTSISKRQTALLRRIRDKKSNYEVNKLTVYEYAAEALFDSYFFKNNGDYVTPKHTVNLIKKSIEYKDKICLVMPILSRKPISPIKNKGYFPDLGEINTLLRFAKIAKMISNISNFKCEFLVLADGNKYNRACGTPKSIVDNYQMSLN
;
A
#
# COMPACT_ATOMS: atom_id res chain seq x y z
N MET A 1 -33.68 9.18 3.94
CA MET A 1 -33.64 8.34 5.16
C MET A 1 -32.80 9.06 6.22
N ARG A 2 -33.39 9.50 7.36
CA ARG A 2 -32.66 10.25 8.40
C ARG A 2 -31.82 9.28 9.26
N LEU A 3 -30.52 9.55 9.37
CA LEU A 3 -29.61 8.75 10.20
C LEU A 3 -29.79 9.08 11.70
N ASN A 4 -29.86 8.04 12.54
CA ASN A 4 -30.01 8.14 13.98
C ASN A 4 -28.68 8.48 14.71
N LYS A 5 -28.74 8.71 16.02
CA LYS A 5 -27.65 9.28 16.83
C LYS A 5 -26.39 8.39 16.87
N GLU A 6 -26.57 7.07 16.88
CA GLU A 6 -25.50 6.06 16.77
C GLU A 6 -24.87 6.05 15.37
N GLN A 7 -25.70 6.09 14.32
CA GLN A 7 -25.28 6.12 12.92
C GLN A 7 -24.46 7.37 12.55
N ARG A 8 -24.68 8.48 13.26
CA ARG A 8 -23.89 9.71 13.11
C ARG A 8 -22.55 9.64 13.84
N LYS A 9 -22.42 8.81 14.89
CA LYS A 9 -21.18 8.64 15.67
C LYS A 9 -20.19 7.71 14.99
N THR A 10 -20.66 6.72 14.24
CA THR A 10 -19.80 5.75 13.55
C THR A 10 -20.05 5.81 12.04
N GLN A 11 -19.10 6.35 11.26
CA GLN A 11 -19.07 6.22 9.79
C GLN A 11 -18.73 4.78 9.36
N ILE A 12 -19.43 3.80 9.93
CA ILE A 12 -19.26 2.40 9.59
C ILE A 12 -20.15 2.14 8.38
N SER A 13 -19.53 1.82 7.25
CA SER A 13 -20.22 1.55 5.98
C SER A 13 -21.20 0.37 6.10
N SER A 14 -22.22 0.40 5.24
CA SER A 14 -23.36 -0.54 5.18
C SER A 14 -22.99 -2.03 5.17
N SER A 15 -21.74 -2.36 4.83
CA SER A 15 -21.18 -3.72 4.87
C SER A 15 -21.17 -4.35 6.27
N HIS A 16 -21.05 -3.56 7.34
CA HIS A 16 -21.05 -4.11 8.71
C HIS A 16 -22.46 -4.55 9.17
N ARG A 17 -23.52 -3.89 8.68
CA ARG A 17 -24.90 -4.37 8.87
C ARG A 17 -25.21 -5.65 8.12
N LEU A 18 -24.66 -5.78 6.92
CA LEU A 18 -24.73 -7.00 6.14
C LEU A 18 -24.14 -8.18 6.91
N ILE A 19 -23.06 -7.97 7.66
CA ILE A 19 -22.46 -9.00 8.54
C ILE A 19 -23.40 -9.39 9.69
N GLU A 20 -24.11 -8.45 10.31
CA GLU A 20 -25.13 -8.80 11.32
C GLU A 20 -26.35 -9.54 10.73
N MET A 21 -26.76 -9.16 9.51
CA MET A 21 -27.85 -9.84 8.81
C MET A 21 -27.48 -11.26 8.38
N THR A 22 -26.24 -11.49 7.94
CA THR A 22 -25.78 -12.83 7.55
C THR A 22 -25.53 -13.76 8.73
N LYS A 23 -25.30 -13.22 9.94
CA LYS A 23 -25.22 -14.03 11.18
C LYS A 23 -26.53 -14.77 11.50
N LYS A 24 -27.68 -14.31 11.01
CA LYS A 24 -29.01 -14.91 11.28
C LYS A 24 -29.50 -15.84 10.17
N ILE A 25 -28.83 -15.91 9.03
CA ILE A 25 -29.26 -16.72 7.88
C ILE A 25 -28.51 -18.07 7.90
N ARG A 26 -29.19 -19.11 7.41
CA ARG A 26 -28.78 -20.52 7.16
C ARG A 26 -27.43 -20.73 6.44
N HIS A 27 -26.71 -19.66 6.11
CA HIS A 27 -25.37 -19.65 5.55
C HIS A 27 -24.35 -19.25 6.62
N ARG A 28 -24.19 -20.06 7.67
CA ARG A 28 -22.96 -20.03 8.48
C ARG A 28 -21.82 -20.23 7.48
N LEU A 29 -21.11 -19.16 7.17
CA LEU A 29 -19.85 -19.26 6.45
C LEU A 29 -18.98 -20.24 7.25
N SER A 30 -18.27 -21.15 6.58
CA SER A 30 -17.41 -22.13 7.25
C SER A 30 -16.29 -21.38 7.98
N ILE A 31 -16.54 -21.02 9.24
CA ILE A 31 -15.63 -20.24 10.08
C ILE A 31 -14.88 -21.17 11.03
N GLU A 32 -15.43 -22.35 11.33
CA GLU A 32 -15.02 -23.12 12.52
C GLU A 32 -13.99 -24.22 12.23
N GLU A 33 -13.91 -24.80 11.02
CA GLU A 33 -13.00 -25.95 10.78
C GLU A 33 -12.10 -25.90 9.53
N VAL A 34 -12.46 -25.17 8.46
CA VAL A 34 -11.76 -25.22 7.15
C VAL A 34 -11.10 -23.88 6.77
N TYR A 35 -11.48 -22.77 7.43
CA TYR A 35 -10.96 -21.45 7.07
C TYR A 35 -9.45 -21.33 7.32
N GLY A 36 -8.68 -21.11 6.25
CA GLY A 36 -7.22 -21.06 6.31
C GLY A 36 -6.52 -22.44 6.32
N LYS A 37 -7.25 -23.55 6.18
CA LYS A 37 -6.66 -24.90 6.04
C LYS A 37 -6.52 -25.37 4.60
N ASP A 38 -7.35 -24.86 3.69
CA ASP A 38 -7.25 -25.16 2.25
C ASP A 38 -6.35 -24.12 1.56
N PHE A 39 -5.11 -24.50 1.27
CA PHE A 39 -4.17 -23.69 0.49
C PHE A 39 -3.56 -24.50 -0.64
N GLU A 40 -3.32 -23.84 -1.76
CA GLU A 40 -2.52 -24.39 -2.85
C GLU A 40 -1.05 -24.20 -2.49
N TYR A 41 -0.31 -25.30 -2.44
CA TYR A 41 1.13 -25.25 -2.16
C TYR A 41 1.89 -24.93 -3.45
N ILE A 42 2.71 -23.88 -3.41
CA ILE A 42 3.71 -23.61 -4.44
C ILE A 42 5.04 -24.12 -3.90
N ASP A 43 5.68 -24.98 -4.67
CA ASP A 43 7.00 -25.48 -4.33
C ASP A 43 8.00 -24.34 -4.12
N ARG A 44 8.79 -24.44 -3.05
CA ARG A 44 9.75 -23.38 -2.66
C ARG A 44 10.82 -23.20 -3.72
N ASP A 45 11.36 -24.29 -4.25
CA ASP A 45 12.44 -24.23 -5.23
C ASP A 45 11.93 -23.68 -6.55
N TYR A 46 10.72 -24.08 -6.95
CA TYR A 46 10.02 -23.47 -8.08
C TYR A 46 9.85 -21.95 -7.90
N PHE A 47 9.32 -21.52 -6.75
CA PHE A 47 9.09 -20.09 -6.48
C PHE A 47 10.41 -19.30 -6.46
N CYS A 48 11.42 -19.80 -5.76
CA CYS A 48 12.70 -19.11 -5.58
C CYS A 48 13.55 -19.08 -6.85
N ASN A 49 13.56 -20.17 -7.64
CA ASN A 49 14.46 -20.29 -8.79
C ASN A 49 13.81 -19.83 -10.11
N TRP A 50 12.48 -19.79 -10.19
CA TRP A 50 11.79 -19.40 -11.44
C TRP A 50 10.97 -18.13 -11.29
N ILE A 51 10.17 -18.01 -10.22
CA ILE A 51 9.27 -16.85 -10.04
C ILE A 51 10.05 -15.61 -9.59
N ILE A 52 10.89 -15.72 -8.55
CA ILE A 52 11.63 -14.56 -8.02
C ILE A 52 12.56 -13.92 -9.08
N PRO A 53 13.35 -14.67 -9.88
CA PRO A 53 14.21 -14.07 -10.88
C PRO A 53 13.43 -13.31 -11.96
N GLU A 54 12.32 -13.87 -12.43
CA GLU A 54 11.47 -13.20 -13.41
C GLU A 54 10.81 -11.94 -12.82
N LEU A 55 10.35 -12.02 -11.56
CA LEU A 55 9.85 -10.84 -10.84
C LEU A 55 10.93 -9.76 -10.73
N LYS A 56 12.18 -10.11 -10.40
CA LYS A 56 13.30 -9.16 -10.34
C LYS A 56 13.60 -8.53 -11.70
N HIS A 57 13.61 -9.34 -12.76
CA HIS A 57 13.83 -8.86 -14.13
C HIS A 57 12.73 -7.87 -14.56
N LYS A 58 11.45 -8.25 -14.40
CA LYS A 58 10.31 -7.37 -14.70
C LYS A 58 10.28 -6.13 -13.81
N PHE A 59 10.64 -6.26 -12.54
CA PHE A 59 10.75 -5.15 -11.59
C PHE A 59 11.76 -4.10 -12.06
N ASN A 60 12.98 -4.51 -12.39
CA ASN A 60 14.02 -3.60 -12.88
C ASN A 60 13.64 -2.98 -14.23
N THR A 61 13.14 -3.78 -15.17
CA THR A 61 12.70 -3.30 -16.49
C THR A 61 11.59 -2.26 -16.36
N SER A 62 10.62 -2.51 -15.47
CA SER A 62 9.53 -1.56 -15.19
C SER A 62 10.07 -0.25 -14.61
N ILE A 63 11.02 -0.30 -13.68
CA ILE A 63 11.62 0.91 -13.10
C ILE A 63 12.31 1.73 -14.17
N SER A 64 13.19 1.13 -14.99
CA SER A 64 13.91 1.85 -16.04
C SER A 64 12.96 2.54 -17.02
N LYS A 65 11.89 1.85 -17.45
CA LYS A 65 10.86 2.44 -18.32
C LYS A 65 10.17 3.64 -17.66
N ARG A 66 9.82 3.54 -16.37
CA ARG A 66 9.19 4.64 -15.64
C ARG A 66 10.13 5.82 -15.43
N GLN A 67 11.41 5.57 -15.13
CA GLN A 67 12.42 6.62 -14.99
C GLN A 67 12.55 7.44 -16.27
N THR A 68 12.68 6.79 -17.43
CA THR A 68 12.72 7.49 -18.73
C THR A 68 11.45 8.33 -18.96
N ALA A 69 10.27 7.76 -18.65
CA ALA A 69 9.01 8.49 -18.79
C ALA A 69 8.92 9.71 -17.86
N LEU A 70 9.42 9.60 -16.63
CA LEU A 70 9.50 10.68 -15.66
C LEU A 70 10.43 11.79 -16.13
N LEU A 71 11.64 11.44 -16.58
CA LEU A 71 12.64 12.40 -17.06
C LEU A 71 12.12 13.23 -18.25
N ARG A 72 11.29 12.63 -19.11
CA ARG A 72 10.58 13.35 -20.18
C ARG A 72 9.50 14.25 -19.60
N ARG A 73 8.59 13.68 -18.80
CA ARG A 73 7.41 14.36 -18.26
C ARG A 73 7.73 15.60 -17.42
N ILE A 74 8.79 15.56 -16.61
CA ILE A 74 9.16 16.69 -15.75
C ILE A 74 9.64 17.91 -16.55
N ARG A 75 10.22 17.70 -17.74
CA ARG A 75 10.65 18.80 -18.61
C ARG A 75 9.43 19.60 -19.08
N ASP A 76 8.37 18.89 -19.46
CA ASP A 76 7.10 19.48 -19.90
C ASP A 76 6.35 20.16 -18.73
N LYS A 77 6.59 19.71 -17.50
CA LYS A 77 5.93 20.19 -16.28
C LYS A 77 6.78 21.11 -15.40
N LYS A 78 7.92 21.59 -15.89
CA LYS A 78 8.87 22.39 -15.10
C LYS A 78 8.21 23.61 -14.45
N SER A 79 7.28 24.27 -15.15
CA SER A 79 6.54 25.43 -14.65
C SER A 79 5.76 25.14 -13.36
N ASN A 80 5.27 23.90 -13.18
CA ASN A 80 4.50 23.50 -11.99
C ASN A 80 5.33 23.47 -10.70
N TYR A 81 6.65 23.51 -10.83
CA TYR A 81 7.59 23.52 -9.71
C TYR A 81 8.06 24.92 -9.33
N GLU A 82 7.74 25.95 -10.14
CA GLU A 82 8.14 27.35 -9.91
C GLU A 82 9.66 27.52 -9.74
N VAL A 83 10.47 26.74 -10.47
CA VAL A 83 11.94 26.80 -10.42
C VAL A 83 12.57 27.12 -11.78
N ASN A 84 13.66 27.88 -11.74
CA ASN A 84 14.47 28.19 -12.93
C ASN A 84 15.26 26.98 -13.42
N LYS A 85 15.61 26.05 -12.54
CA LYS A 85 16.36 24.83 -12.85
C LYS A 85 15.82 23.67 -12.01
N LEU A 86 15.60 22.52 -12.67
CA LEU A 86 15.22 21.29 -11.98
C LEU A 86 16.41 20.75 -11.20
N THR A 87 16.18 20.35 -9.96
CA THR A 87 17.13 19.67 -9.09
C THR A 87 16.60 18.28 -8.72
N VAL A 88 17.42 17.48 -8.04
CA VAL A 88 17.05 16.14 -7.57
C VAL A 88 15.75 16.11 -6.74
N TYR A 89 15.40 17.21 -6.07
CA TYR A 89 14.17 17.30 -5.29
C TYR A 89 12.91 17.36 -6.16
N GLU A 90 12.93 18.13 -7.26
CA GLU A 90 11.81 18.18 -8.20
C GLU A 90 11.62 16.84 -8.91
N TYR A 91 12.72 16.17 -9.26
CA TYR A 91 12.65 14.82 -9.82
C TYR A 91 12.07 13.78 -8.84
N ALA A 92 12.45 13.84 -7.57
CA ALA A 92 11.87 13.00 -6.52
C ALA A 92 10.38 13.31 -6.29
N ALA A 93 9.98 14.58 -6.37
CA ALA A 93 8.57 14.96 -6.30
C ALA A 93 7.79 14.43 -7.51
N GLU A 94 8.29 14.58 -8.74
CA GLU A 94 7.59 14.09 -9.94
C GLU A 94 7.39 12.57 -9.94
N ALA A 95 8.28 11.82 -9.28
CA ALA A 95 8.11 10.38 -9.06
C ALA A 95 6.85 10.06 -8.26
N LEU A 96 6.49 10.91 -7.29
CA LEU A 96 5.28 10.76 -6.50
C LEU A 96 4.02 11.15 -7.28
N PHE A 97 4.12 12.06 -8.26
CA PHE A 97 3.03 12.44 -9.18
C PHE A 97 2.85 11.49 -10.37
N ASP A 98 3.54 10.35 -10.36
CA ASP A 98 3.39 9.35 -11.40
C ASP A 98 2.07 8.56 -11.22
N SER A 99 1.15 8.73 -12.18
CA SER A 99 -0.18 8.11 -12.17
C SER A 99 -0.19 6.58 -12.17
N TYR A 100 0.94 5.93 -12.49
CA TYR A 100 1.10 4.49 -12.34
C TYR A 100 1.11 4.06 -10.87
N PHE A 101 1.68 4.90 -9.99
CA PHE A 101 1.81 4.63 -8.56
C PHE A 101 0.68 5.27 -7.77
N PHE A 102 0.47 6.56 -7.98
CA PHE A 102 -0.53 7.33 -7.26
C PHE A 102 -1.36 8.15 -8.23
N LYS A 103 -2.68 8.04 -8.12
CA LYS A 103 -3.58 9.04 -8.70
C LYS A 103 -3.61 10.24 -7.75
N ASN A 104 -2.53 11.02 -7.73
CA ASN A 104 -2.50 12.25 -6.97
C ASN A 104 -3.42 13.27 -7.62
N ASN A 105 -4.29 13.86 -6.81
CA ASN A 105 -5.08 15.01 -7.23
C ASN A 105 -4.32 16.28 -6.80
N GLY A 106 -4.11 17.20 -7.75
CA GLY A 106 -3.50 18.51 -7.50
C GLY A 106 -4.28 19.34 -6.48
N ASP A 107 -5.53 18.99 -6.23
CA ASP A 107 -6.39 19.61 -5.21
C ASP A 107 -5.92 19.35 -3.76
N TYR A 108 -5.19 18.24 -3.51
CA TYR A 108 -4.77 17.88 -2.15
C TYR A 108 -3.30 18.21 -1.87
N VAL A 109 -2.43 18.11 -2.88
CA VAL A 109 -1.00 18.39 -2.71
C VAL A 109 -0.41 18.95 -4.00
N THR A 110 0.31 20.06 -3.87
CA THR A 110 0.99 20.69 -5.01
C THR A 110 2.41 20.14 -5.18
N PRO A 111 2.99 20.19 -6.40
CA PRO A 111 4.37 19.78 -6.63
C PRO A 111 5.37 20.55 -5.77
N LYS A 112 5.20 21.87 -5.64
CA LYS A 112 6.02 22.73 -4.77
C LYS A 112 5.95 22.33 -3.30
N HIS A 113 4.75 22.04 -2.80
CA HIS A 113 4.60 21.57 -1.42
C HIS A 113 5.29 20.24 -1.20
N THR A 114 5.17 19.32 -2.16
CA THR A 114 5.82 17.99 -2.12
C THR A 114 7.34 18.12 -2.09
N VAL A 115 7.93 19.01 -2.88
CA VAL A 115 9.37 19.32 -2.84
C VAL A 115 9.80 19.78 -1.44
N ASN A 116 9.04 20.66 -0.81
CA ASN A 116 9.35 21.14 0.54
C ASN A 116 9.28 20.02 1.59
N LEU A 117 8.30 19.11 1.48
CA LEU A 117 8.22 17.93 2.36
C LEU A 117 9.41 16.99 2.16
N ILE A 118 9.83 16.76 0.92
CA ILE A 118 11.02 15.95 0.60
C ILE A 118 12.28 16.56 1.24
N LYS A 119 12.49 17.86 1.05
CA LYS A 119 13.64 18.58 1.64
C LYS A 119 13.66 18.44 3.16
N LYS A 120 12.53 18.68 3.82
CA LYS A 120 12.40 18.47 5.27
C LYS A 120 12.70 17.03 5.67
N SER A 121 12.14 16.05 4.97
CA SER A 121 12.41 14.64 5.28
C SER A 121 13.91 14.32 5.24
N ILE A 122 14.61 14.80 4.21
CA ILE A 122 16.05 14.60 4.07
C ILE A 122 16.81 15.32 5.19
N GLU A 123 16.47 16.57 5.48
CA GLU A 123 17.08 17.35 6.57
C GLU A 123 16.94 16.66 7.94
N TYR A 124 15.76 16.12 8.25
CA TYR A 124 15.49 15.52 9.56
C TYR A 124 15.88 14.04 9.68
N LYS A 125 15.93 13.28 8.58
CA LYS A 125 16.08 11.81 8.60
C LYS A 125 17.20 11.28 7.72
N ASP A 126 17.89 12.13 6.97
CA ASP A 126 18.87 11.75 5.94
C ASP A 126 18.30 10.80 4.86
N LYS A 127 16.97 10.88 4.65
CA LYS A 127 16.24 10.05 3.69
C LYS A 127 14.86 10.62 3.39
N ILE A 128 14.29 10.17 2.28
CA ILE A 128 12.89 10.40 1.92
C ILE A 128 12.05 9.31 2.60
N CYS A 129 11.24 9.69 3.59
CA CYS A 129 10.38 8.77 4.32
C CYS A 129 8.93 8.93 3.89
N LEU A 130 8.34 7.86 3.36
CA LEU A 130 6.94 7.80 2.95
C LEU A 130 6.15 6.99 3.96
N VAL A 131 5.18 7.60 4.62
CA VAL A 131 4.40 6.95 5.69
C VAL A 131 3.06 6.48 5.12
N MET A 132 2.73 5.20 5.30
CA MET A 132 1.51 4.59 4.74
C MET A 132 0.75 3.79 5.81
N PRO A 133 -0.47 4.21 6.22
CA PRO A 133 -1.33 3.44 7.11
C PRO A 133 -2.08 2.36 6.33
N ILE A 134 -1.41 1.25 6.04
CA ILE A 134 -1.95 0.11 5.28
C ILE A 134 -1.49 -1.21 5.92
N LEU A 135 -1.92 -2.34 5.34
CA LEU A 135 -1.51 -3.69 5.76
C LEU A 135 -1.81 -3.91 7.25
N SER A 136 -2.98 -3.43 7.68
CA SER A 136 -3.40 -3.52 9.08
C SER A 136 -3.78 -4.94 9.47
N ARG A 137 -4.57 -5.60 8.60
CA ARG A 137 -5.03 -7.00 8.73
C ARG A 137 -5.66 -7.45 7.42
N LYS A 138 -5.84 -8.77 7.27
CA LYS A 138 -6.76 -9.32 6.27
C LYS A 138 -8.21 -9.28 6.76
N PRO A 139 -9.18 -8.81 5.95
CA PRO A 139 -10.59 -8.92 6.30
C PRO A 139 -11.03 -10.39 6.44
N ILE A 140 -11.64 -10.76 7.56
CA ILE A 140 -12.24 -12.09 7.72
C ILE A 140 -13.51 -12.14 6.87
N SER A 141 -13.38 -12.68 5.65
CA SER A 141 -14.47 -12.84 4.70
C SER A 141 -14.17 -14.03 3.83
N PRO A 142 -14.83 -15.18 4.07
CA PRO A 142 -14.57 -16.41 3.32
C PRO A 142 -14.82 -16.33 1.81
N ILE A 143 -15.64 -15.36 1.37
CA ILE A 143 -15.86 -15.10 -0.06
C ILE A 143 -14.70 -14.29 -0.66
N LYS A 144 -14.05 -13.41 0.12
CA LYS A 144 -13.00 -12.51 -0.37
C LYS A 144 -11.60 -13.06 -0.16
N ASN A 145 -11.40 -13.85 0.90
CA ASN A 145 -10.09 -14.29 1.35
C ASN A 145 -10.19 -15.74 1.80
N LYS A 146 -9.29 -16.62 1.32
CA LYS A 146 -9.20 -18.03 1.75
C LYS A 146 -8.60 -18.21 3.16
N GLY A 147 -8.06 -17.15 3.75
CA GLY A 147 -7.47 -17.15 5.08
C GLY A 147 -7.09 -15.74 5.56
N TYR A 148 -6.40 -15.67 6.68
CA TYR A 148 -5.99 -14.40 7.28
C TYR A 148 -4.51 -14.05 7.09
N PHE A 149 -3.75 -14.89 6.38
CA PHE A 149 -2.35 -14.62 6.05
C PHE A 149 -2.21 -13.74 4.80
N PRO A 150 -1.08 -13.01 4.67
CA PRO A 150 -0.74 -12.30 3.44
C PRO A 150 -0.72 -13.24 2.23
N ASP A 151 -1.16 -12.76 1.08
CA ASP A 151 -1.07 -13.47 -0.21
C ASP A 151 -0.38 -12.62 -1.29
N LEU A 152 -0.54 -13.03 -2.55
CA LEU A 152 0.02 -12.32 -3.70
C LEU A 152 -0.42 -10.84 -3.79
N GLY A 153 -1.58 -10.47 -3.24
CA GLY A 153 -2.03 -9.08 -3.16
C GLY A 153 -1.16 -8.23 -2.23
N GLU A 154 -0.81 -8.75 -1.06
CA GLU A 154 0.15 -8.12 -0.15
C GLU A 154 1.55 -8.07 -0.76
N ILE A 155 2.02 -9.17 -1.36
CA ILE A 155 3.33 -9.20 -2.04
C ILE A 155 3.39 -8.14 -3.16
N ASN A 156 2.35 -8.05 -3.99
CA ASN A 156 2.29 -7.04 -5.04
C ASN A 156 2.29 -5.61 -4.46
N THR A 157 1.64 -5.38 -3.32
CA THR A 157 1.66 -4.08 -2.62
C THR A 157 3.08 -3.71 -2.17
N LEU A 158 3.79 -4.64 -1.52
CA LEU A 158 5.18 -4.44 -1.11
C LEU A 158 6.12 -4.24 -2.32
N LEU A 159 5.91 -4.98 -3.41
CA LEU A 159 6.64 -4.78 -4.66
C LEU A 159 6.40 -3.37 -5.23
N ARG A 160 5.18 -2.83 -5.15
CA ARG A 160 4.90 -1.45 -5.58
C ARG A 160 5.64 -0.43 -4.72
N PHE A 161 5.69 -0.62 -3.40
CA PHE A 161 6.49 0.23 -2.50
C PHE A 161 7.98 0.19 -2.87
N ALA A 162 8.54 -1.02 -3.02
CA ALA A 162 9.92 -1.19 -3.42
C ALA A 162 10.23 -0.54 -4.79
N LYS A 163 9.31 -0.62 -5.76
CA LYS A 163 9.47 0.04 -7.07
C LYS A 163 9.61 1.55 -6.94
N ILE A 164 8.70 2.18 -6.18
CA ILE A 164 8.69 3.63 -5.98
C ILE A 164 9.96 4.06 -5.24
N ALA A 165 10.28 3.38 -4.13
CA ALA A 165 11.43 3.68 -3.31
C ALA A 165 12.74 3.58 -4.11
N LYS A 166 12.91 2.50 -4.89
CA LYS A 166 14.08 2.33 -5.75
C LYS A 166 14.13 3.37 -6.87
N MET A 167 12.99 3.67 -7.49
CA MET A 167 12.92 4.70 -8.53
C MET A 167 13.33 6.08 -8.00
N ILE A 168 12.79 6.50 -6.85
CA ILE A 168 13.14 7.77 -6.19
C ILE A 168 14.62 7.78 -5.81
N SER A 169 15.13 6.68 -5.23
CA SER A 169 16.52 6.59 -4.80
C SER A 169 17.48 6.72 -5.97
N ASN A 170 17.21 6.01 -7.07
CA ASN A 170 18.03 6.07 -8.27
C ASN A 170 18.06 7.45 -8.94
N ILE A 171 16.99 8.24 -8.86
CA ILE A 171 16.91 9.54 -9.53
C ILE A 171 17.47 10.66 -8.65
N SER A 172 17.23 10.58 -7.34
CA SER A 172 17.57 11.66 -6.41
C SER A 172 18.89 11.45 -5.67
N ASN A 173 19.44 10.22 -5.72
CA ASN A 173 20.56 9.74 -4.91
C ASN A 173 20.31 9.75 -3.39
N PHE A 174 19.11 10.10 -2.93
CA PHE A 174 18.71 9.95 -1.53
C PHE A 174 18.07 8.60 -1.29
N LYS A 175 18.34 7.99 -0.14
CA LYS A 175 17.59 6.79 0.27
C LYS A 175 16.11 7.13 0.38
N CYS A 176 15.25 6.24 -0.12
CA CYS A 176 13.80 6.34 0.05
C CYS A 176 13.27 5.09 0.75
N GLU A 177 12.45 5.27 1.77
CA GLU A 177 11.89 4.19 2.57
C GLU A 177 10.40 4.38 2.80
N PHE A 178 9.69 3.27 2.92
CA PHE A 178 8.29 3.26 3.35
C PHE A 178 8.21 2.85 4.81
N LEU A 179 7.56 3.68 5.63
CA LEU A 179 7.13 3.32 6.98
C LEU A 179 5.67 2.87 6.91
N VAL A 180 5.45 1.56 7.06
CA VAL A 180 4.11 0.98 7.09
C VAL A 180 3.57 1.06 8.52
N LEU A 181 2.48 1.81 8.70
CA LEU A 181 1.77 1.90 9.97
C LEU A 181 0.64 0.86 10.01
N ALA A 182 0.99 -0.38 10.39
CA ALA A 182 0.07 -1.51 10.46
C ALA A 182 -0.84 -1.41 11.70
N ASP A 183 -1.83 -0.52 11.67
CA ASP A 183 -2.78 -0.31 12.77
C ASP A 183 -3.94 -1.33 12.73
N GLY A 184 -3.61 -2.62 12.91
CA GLY A 184 -4.56 -3.72 12.92
C GLY A 184 -5.42 -3.79 14.17
N ASN A 185 -4.86 -3.39 15.31
CA ASN A 185 -5.49 -3.55 16.63
C ASN A 185 -6.77 -2.73 16.81
N LYS A 186 -6.91 -1.57 16.14
CA LYS A 186 -8.17 -0.80 16.15
C LYS A 186 -9.37 -1.60 15.64
N TYR A 187 -9.14 -2.61 14.80
CA TYR A 187 -10.22 -3.42 14.21
C TYR A 187 -10.75 -4.51 15.14
N ASN A 188 -10.07 -4.78 16.25
CA ASN A 188 -10.67 -5.59 17.31
C ASN A 188 -11.94 -4.90 17.83
N ARG A 189 -11.85 -3.60 18.15
CA ARG A 189 -13.01 -2.79 18.58
C ARG A 189 -14.05 -2.63 17.47
N ALA A 190 -13.62 -2.38 16.23
CA ALA A 190 -14.54 -2.03 15.15
C ALA A 190 -15.31 -3.22 14.57
N CYS A 191 -14.71 -4.41 14.50
CA CYS A 191 -15.31 -5.57 13.85
C CYS A 191 -14.94 -6.92 14.48
N GLY A 192 -14.49 -6.92 15.73
CA GLY A 192 -14.26 -8.14 16.50
C GLY A 192 -13.16 -9.04 15.95
N THR A 193 -12.20 -8.50 15.18
CA THR A 193 -11.06 -9.31 14.71
C THR A 193 -10.20 -9.72 15.91
N PRO A 194 -9.97 -11.03 16.14
CA PRO A 194 -9.11 -11.51 17.21
C PRO A 194 -7.69 -10.93 17.10
N LYS A 195 -7.09 -10.56 18.24
CA LYS A 195 -5.73 -10.03 18.30
C LYS A 195 -4.71 -11.02 17.70
N SER A 196 -4.84 -12.31 18.01
CA SER A 196 -3.98 -13.37 17.47
C SER A 196 -3.97 -13.42 15.94
N ILE A 197 -5.10 -13.15 15.28
CA ILE A 197 -5.17 -13.10 13.82
C ILE A 197 -4.42 -11.88 13.26
N VAL A 198 -4.57 -10.72 13.92
CA VAL A 198 -3.84 -9.50 13.56
C VAL A 198 -2.34 -9.70 13.74
N ASP A 199 -1.93 -10.20 14.90
CA ASP A 199 -0.52 -10.45 15.24
C ASP A 199 0.11 -11.44 14.24
N ASN A 200 -0.57 -12.56 13.96
CA ASN A 200 -0.08 -13.55 12.97
C ASN A 200 0.06 -12.96 11.56
N TYR A 201 -0.91 -12.14 11.11
CA TYR A 201 -0.83 -11.47 9.81
C TYR A 201 0.36 -10.52 9.75
N GLN A 202 0.53 -9.68 10.77
CA GLN A 202 1.60 -8.69 10.83
C GLN A 202 2.98 -9.32 10.98
N MET A 203 3.10 -10.40 11.76
CA MET A 203 4.34 -11.19 11.85
C MET A 203 4.70 -11.82 10.50
N SER A 204 3.72 -12.28 9.73
CA SER A 204 3.95 -12.90 8.42
C SER A 204 4.31 -11.90 7.30
N LEU A 205 4.19 -10.60 7.56
CA LEU A 205 4.60 -9.54 6.63
C LEU A 205 6.06 -9.10 6.80
N ASN A 206 6.67 -9.39 7.95
CA ASN A 206 8.06 -9.06 8.27
C ASN A 206 9.01 -10.15 7.76
#